data_AF-A0A3N6WW49-F1
#
_entry.id   AF-A0A3N6WW49-F1
#
_cell.length_a   1.000
_cell.length_b   1.000
_cell.length_c   1.000
_cell.angle_alpha   90.00
_cell.angle_beta   90.00
_cell.angle_gamma   90.00
#
_symmetry.space_group_name_H-M   'P 1'
#
loop_
_entity.id
_entity.type
_entity.pdbx_description
1 polymer ?
#
loop_
_entity_poly.entity_id
_entity_poly.type
_entity_poly.pdbx_seq_one_letter_code
_entity_poly.pdbx_strand_id
1 'polypeptide(L)' 'MLRTVCVNGTRTPDDHRALSADPVVLARDAARAIAAGAAEVHLHSKDEVGRDSLSSTCRALAAGVPH' A
#
# COMPACT_ATOMS: atom_id res chain seq x y z
N MET A 1 2.78 2.35 -21.59
CA MET A 1 3.56 1.78 -20.47
C MET A 1 2.63 1.67 -19.28
N LEU A 2 2.62 0.53 -18.59
CA LEU A 2 1.84 0.37 -17.35
C LEU A 2 2.53 1.13 -16.22
N ARG A 3 1.76 1.84 -15.38
CA ARG A 3 2.28 2.58 -14.22
C ARG A 3 1.86 1.84 -12.95
N THR A 4 2.81 1.18 -12.30
CA THR A 4 2.61 0.57 -10.98
C THR A 4 2.89 1.60 -9.89
N VAL A 5 2.02 1.70 -8.89
CA VAL A 5 2.27 2.48 -7.66
C VAL A 5 2.65 1.55 -6.53
N CYS A 6 3.61 1.95 -5.69
CA CYS A 6 3.84 1.34 -4.39
C CYS A 6 3.47 2.32 -3.29
N VAL A 7 2.44 2.00 -2.50
CA VAL A 7 1.85 2.93 -1.53
C VAL A 7 2.56 2.96 -0.18
N ASN A 8 3.33 1.91 0.15
CA ASN A 8 3.98 1.78 1.45
C ASN A 8 5.47 1.38 1.38
N GLY A 9 5.87 0.59 0.39
CA GLY A 9 7.26 0.19 0.17
C GLY A 9 7.90 -0.51 1.38
N THR A 10 9.24 -0.55 1.39
CA THR A 10 10.03 -1.17 2.46
C THR A 10 10.25 -0.27 3.68
N ARG A 11 10.01 1.05 3.54
CA ARG A 11 10.15 2.02 4.63
C ARG A 11 9.02 1.89 5.65
N THR A 12 9.28 2.36 6.87
CA THR A 12 8.31 2.41 7.97
C THR A 12 7.79 3.84 8.17
N PRO A 13 6.70 4.02 8.94
CA PRO A 13 6.22 5.36 9.32
C PRO A 13 7.26 6.22 10.06
N ASP A 14 8.23 5.60 10.74
CA ASP A 14 9.32 6.30 11.43
C ASP A 14 10.33 6.91 10.43
N ASP A 15 10.54 6.23 9.29
CA ASP A 15 11.44 6.70 8.22
C ASP A 15 10.86 7.88 7.45
N HIS A 16 9.52 7.97 7.33
CA HIS A 16 8.87 9.04 6.58
C HIS A 16 7.42 9.27 7.01
N ARG A 17 7.12 10.50 7.46
CA ARG A 17 5.80 10.92 7.99
C ARG A 17 4.58 10.70 7.09
N ALA A 18 4.79 10.56 5.77
CA ALA A 18 3.69 10.31 4.83
C ALA A 18 3.32 8.83 4.71
N LEU A 19 4.10 7.93 5.31
CA LEU A 19 3.81 6.50 5.33
C LEU A 19 2.92 6.17 6.52
N SER A 20 2.01 5.22 6.32
CA SER A 20 1.09 4.74 7.35
C SER A 20 1.01 3.22 7.34
N ALA A 21 0.87 2.63 8.53
CA ALA A 21 0.52 1.22 8.69
C ALA A 21 -1.00 0.98 8.67
N ASP A 22 -1.81 2.05 8.69
CA ASP A 22 -3.26 1.95 8.68
C ASP A 22 -3.78 1.51 7.30
N PRO A 23 -4.45 0.34 7.21
CA PRO A 23 -4.97 -0.16 5.94
C PRO A 23 -5.98 0.80 5.28
N VAL A 24 -6.76 1.56 6.05
CA VAL A 24 -7.75 2.50 5.49
C VAL A 24 -7.04 3.65 4.77
N VAL A 25 -5.94 4.14 5.35
CA VAL A 25 -5.10 5.17 4.71
C VAL A 25 -4.47 4.63 3.43
N LEU A 26 -3.90 3.43 3.47
CA LEU A 26 -3.30 2.78 2.30
C LEU A 26 -4.31 2.55 1.17
N ALA A 27 -5.54 2.12 1.49
CA ALA A 27 -6.61 1.96 0.50
C ALA A 27 -6.96 3.28 -0.19
N ARG A 28 -7.02 4.38 0.58
CA ARG A 28 -7.31 5.71 0.04
C ARG A 28 -6.18 6.22 -0.85
N ASP A 29 -4.93 6.00 -0.48
CA ASP A 29 -3.77 6.41 -1.29
C ASP A 29 -3.68 5.59 -2.59
N ALA A 30 -3.98 4.29 -2.52
CA ALA A 30 -4.13 3.45 -3.71
C ALA A 30 -5.23 3.97 -4.64
N ALA A 31 -6.41 4.30 -4.11
CA ALA A 31 -7.51 4.85 -4.91
C ALA A 31 -7.12 6.19 -5.59
N ARG A 32 -6.40 7.06 -4.87
CA ARG A 32 -5.87 8.33 -5.43
C ARG A 32 -4.88 8.08 -6.55
N ALA A 33 -3.99 7.11 -6.40
CA ALA A 33 -3.01 6.76 -7.43
C ALA A 33 -3.70 6.18 -8.67
N ILE A 34 -4.71 5.33 -8.50
CA ILE A 34 -5.53 4.81 -9.62
C ILE A 34 -6.22 5.96 -10.36
N ALA A 35 -6.86 6.88 -9.63
CA ALA A 35 -7.48 8.08 -10.23
C ALA A 35 -6.46 8.97 -10.96
N ALA A 36 -5.18 8.92 -10.58
CA ALA A 36 -4.07 9.61 -11.25
C ALA A 36 -3.45 8.81 -12.42
N GLY A 37 -4.01 7.64 -12.75
CA GLY A 37 -3.60 6.80 -13.88
C GLY A 37 -2.62 5.67 -13.53
N ALA A 38 -2.55 5.24 -12.27
CA ALA A 38 -1.89 3.98 -11.93
C ALA A 38 -2.72 2.80 -12.44
N ALA A 39 -2.06 1.88 -13.14
CA ALA A 39 -2.67 0.67 -13.68
C ALA A 39 -2.61 -0.51 -12.69
N GLU A 40 -1.71 -0.45 -11.71
CA GLU A 40 -1.48 -1.52 -10.73
C GLU A 40 -1.07 -0.91 -9.39
N VAL A 41 -1.47 -1.58 -8.30
CA VAL A 41 -1.07 -1.24 -6.93
C VAL A 41 -0.23 -2.37 -6.35
N HIS A 42 1.03 -2.08 -6.06
CA HIS A 42 1.93 -2.93 -5.30
C HIS A 42 1.92 -2.53 -3.81
N LEU A 43 1.84 -3.51 -2.91
CA LEU A 43 1.87 -3.29 -1.47
C LEU A 43 2.82 -4.26 -0.78
N HIS A 44 3.44 -3.79 0.29
CA HIS A 44 4.20 -4.61 1.21
C HIS A 44 3.28 -5.03 2.37
N SER A 45 3.19 -6.32 2.65
CA SER A 45 2.49 -6.80 3.84
C SER A 45 3.21 -6.32 5.08
N LYS A 46 2.49 -5.59 5.93
CA LYS A 46 3.04 -4.99 7.14
C LYS A 46 2.23 -5.39 8.38
N ASP A 47 2.91 -5.42 9.52
CA ASP A 47 2.26 -5.51 10.82
C ASP A 47 1.62 -4.17 11.23
N GLU A 48 0.99 -4.14 12.41
CA GLU A 48 0.29 -2.96 12.94
C GLU A 48 1.19 -1.75 13.21
N VAL A 49 2.51 -1.96 13.26
CA VAL A 49 3.53 -0.93 13.46
C VAL A 49 4.30 -0.59 12.19
N GLY A 50 3.92 -1.17 11.04
CA GLY A 50 4.44 -0.83 9.71
C GLY A 50 5.71 -1.59 9.30
N ARG A 51 6.09 -2.65 10.01
CA ARG A 51 7.22 -3.52 9.65
C ARG A 51 6.77 -4.63 8.71
N ASP A 52 7.62 -5.00 7.77
CA ASP A 52 7.33 -6.07 6.82
C ASP A 52 7.09 -7.38 7.57
N SER A 53 5.99 -8.06 7.24
CA SER A 53 5.58 -9.28 7.94
C SER A 53 4.76 -10.18 7.03
N LEU A 54 4.93 -11.49 7.20
CA LEU A 54 4.21 -12.55 6.49
C LEU A 54 3.20 -13.27 7.39
N SER A 55 2.91 -12.72 8.57
CA SER A 55 1.87 -13.26 9.45
C SER A 55 0.54 -13.32 8.70
N SER A 56 -0.22 -14.40 8.86
CA SER A 56 -1.57 -14.53 8.29
C SER A 56 -2.53 -13.42 8.76
N THR A 57 -2.19 -12.76 9.86
CA THR A 57 -2.95 -11.63 10.41
C THR A 57 -2.60 -10.30 9.72
N CYS A 58 -1.49 -10.22 8.97
CA CYS A 58 -1.14 -9.05 8.17
C CYS A 58 -2.14 -8.91 7.01
N ARG A 59 -3.02 -7.93 7.11
CA ARG A 59 -4.06 -7.69 6.10
C ARG A 59 -3.45 -7.05 4.85
N ALA A 60 -3.23 -7.86 3.82
CA ALA A 60 -3.01 -7.35 2.47
C ALA A 60 -4.36 -6.88 1.88
N LEU A 61 -4.47 -5.61 1.53
CA LEU A 61 -5.58 -5.09 0.73
C LEU A 61 -5.33 -5.44 -0.74
N ALA A 62 -5.86 -6.57 -1.21
CA ALA A 62 -5.85 -6.87 -2.64
C ALA A 62 -6.86 -5.96 -3.37
N ALA A 63 -6.38 -4.82 -3.87
CA ALA A 63 -7.15 -4.00 -4.81
C ALA A 63 -6.92 -4.55 -6.23
N GLY A 64 -7.74 -5.51 -6.65
CA GLY A 64 -7.89 -5.82 -8.07
C GLY A 64 -8.55 -4.63 -8.75
N VAL A 65 -7.83 -3.92 -9.62
CA VAL A 65 -8.40 -2.83 -10.42
C VAL A 65 -9.11 -3.48 -11.61
N PRO A 66 -10.45 -3.38 -11.74
CA PRO A 66 -11.11 -3.84 -12.95
C PRO A 66 -10.63 -2.99 -14.14
N HIS A 67 -10.26 -3.67 -15.22
CA HIS A 67 -9.92 -3.05 -16.51
C HIS A 67 -11.15 -2.47 -17.20
#